data_AF-Q2IMN7-F1
#
_entry.id   AF-Q2IMN7-F1
#
_cell.length_a   1.000
_cell.length_b   1.000
_cell.length_c   1.000
_cell.angle_alpha   90.00
_cell.angle_beta   90.00
_cell.angle_gamma   90.00
#
_symmetry.space_group_name_H-M   'P 1'
#
loop_
_entity.id
_entity.type
_entity.pdbx_description
1 polymer ?
#
loop_
_entity_poly.entity_id
_entity_poly.type
_entity_poly.pdbx_seq_one_letter_code
_entity_poly.pdbx_strand_id
1 'polypeptide(L)'
;MPSRLRRFLHLERPRDGGAAPDPATGAADRAARFGAVQPPGPAAAGPSATGARLERFGAEPEPALQLLDRGDRLPFTRCLRCGMDSHALAVECPGCGAALDTPEQRAADERLRVERARQAGEEARAAAARREAFAREEAEEAGARRALGEALAQEVGERERRRLEAEGLGGGPGPLELGARVLRALGARWGRGGGGRG
;
A
#
# COMPACT_ATOMS: atom_id res chain seq x y z
N MET A 1 49.79 1.15 -8.43
CA MET A 1 48.32 1.18 -8.42
C MET A 1 47.76 0.26 -7.32
N PRO A 2 47.76 0.66 -6.03
CA PRO A 2 46.67 0.22 -5.13
C PRO A 2 46.31 1.20 -3.97
N SER A 3 46.72 2.47 -3.99
CA SER A 3 46.60 3.34 -2.79
C SER A 3 45.28 4.10 -2.61
N ARG A 4 44.33 4.03 -3.57
CA ARG A 4 43.07 4.81 -3.52
C ARG A 4 41.87 4.12 -2.86
N LEU A 5 42.01 2.85 -2.46
CA LEU A 5 40.91 2.08 -1.84
C LEU A 5 40.96 2.01 -0.31
N ARG A 6 42.00 2.58 0.34
CA ARG A 6 42.13 2.56 1.81
C ARG A 6 41.06 3.37 2.55
N ARG A 7 40.41 4.32 1.88
CA ARG A 7 39.30 5.13 2.42
C ARG A 7 38.10 4.28 2.88
N PHE A 8 37.90 3.11 2.30
CA PHE A 8 36.72 2.30 2.57
C PHE A 8 36.94 1.25 3.67
N LEU A 9 38.19 0.99 4.07
CA LEU A 9 38.53 0.00 5.09
C LEU A 9 38.15 0.40 6.53
N HIS A 10 37.70 1.63 6.76
CA HIS A 10 37.31 2.13 8.08
C HIS A 10 35.81 2.41 8.22
N LEU A 11 34.99 2.01 7.24
CA LEU A 11 33.53 2.21 7.31
C LEU A 11 32.80 1.10 8.07
N GLU A 12 33.43 -0.07 8.23
CA GLU A 12 32.89 -1.15 9.06
C GLU A 12 33.33 -0.97 10.50
N ARG A 13 32.82 0.08 11.17
CA ARG A 13 32.93 0.16 12.62
C ARG A 13 31.84 -0.75 13.20
N PRO A 14 32.20 -1.81 13.95
CA PRO A 14 31.20 -2.64 14.61
C PRO A 14 30.38 -1.75 15.54
N ARG A 15 29.06 -1.80 15.39
CA ARG A 15 28.15 -1.20 16.37
C ARG A 15 28.37 -1.95 17.67
N ASP A 16 28.86 -1.25 18.69
CA ASP A 16 28.90 -1.76 20.05
C ASP A 16 27.51 -2.31 20.39
N GLY A 17 27.47 -3.57 20.86
CA GLY A 17 26.28 -4.37 21.13
C GLY A 17 25.42 -3.83 22.28
N GLY A 18 25.02 -2.56 22.21
CA GLY A 18 23.98 -2.00 23.05
C GLY A 18 22.68 -2.75 22.77
N ALA A 19 22.10 -3.30 23.84
CA ALA A 19 20.81 -3.97 23.82
C ALA A 19 19.81 -3.18 22.96
N ALA A 20 19.15 -3.88 22.03
CA ALA A 20 18.08 -3.30 21.24
C ALA A 20 17.08 -2.64 22.22
N PRO A 21 16.77 -1.34 22.08
CA PRO A 21 15.75 -0.73 22.91
C PRO A 21 14.43 -1.47 22.66
N ASP A 22 13.79 -1.87 23.75
CA ASP A 22 12.53 -2.58 23.77
C ASP A 22 11.51 -1.87 22.85
N PRO A 23 10.96 -2.53 21.82
CA PRO A 23 10.07 -1.88 20.85
C PRO A 23 8.79 -1.32 21.48
N ALA A 24 8.45 -1.73 22.71
CA ALA A 24 7.24 -1.32 23.40
C ALA A 24 7.25 0.15 23.86
N THR A 25 8.40 0.74 24.18
CA THR A 25 8.44 2.09 24.81
C THR A 25 8.41 3.25 23.80
N GLY A 26 8.63 3.00 22.51
CA GLY A 26 8.70 4.04 21.47
C GLY A 26 7.53 4.08 20.48
N ALA A 27 6.59 3.13 20.57
CA ALA A 27 5.44 3.07 19.66
C ALA A 27 4.36 4.10 20.02
N ALA A 28 4.10 4.28 21.32
CA ALA A 28 3.14 5.28 21.82
C ALA A 28 3.61 6.72 21.52
N ASP A 29 4.91 6.99 21.64
CA ASP A 29 5.50 8.31 21.38
C ASP A 29 5.55 8.64 19.87
N ARG A 30 5.76 7.62 19.01
CA ARG A 30 5.64 7.79 17.55
C ARG A 30 4.20 8.07 17.12
N ALA A 31 3.20 7.43 17.73
CA ALA A 31 1.80 7.71 17.45
C ALA A 31 1.40 9.13 17.88
N ALA A 32 1.94 9.62 19.00
CA ALA A 32 1.71 10.99 19.47
C ALA A 32 2.31 12.06 18.54
N ARG A 33 3.46 11.80 17.91
CA ARG A 33 4.10 12.75 16.97
C ARG A 33 3.30 13.00 15.68
N PHE A 34 2.48 12.03 15.25
CA PHE A 34 1.68 12.16 14.03
C PHE A 34 0.17 12.30 14.30
N GLY A 35 -0.28 12.19 15.55
CA GLY A 35 -1.70 12.34 15.92
C GLY A 35 -2.28 13.73 15.66
N ALA A 36 -1.43 14.75 15.45
CA ALA A 36 -1.83 16.12 15.10
C ALA A 36 -1.80 16.42 13.59
N VAL A 37 -1.52 15.42 12.73
CA VAL A 37 -1.64 15.63 11.28
C VAL A 37 -3.12 15.65 10.95
N GLN A 38 -3.64 16.86 10.76
CA GLN A 38 -5.02 17.08 10.34
C GLN A 38 -5.29 16.29 9.05
N PRO A 39 -6.31 15.43 9.00
CA PRO A 39 -6.70 14.77 7.76
C PRO A 39 -7.04 15.86 6.73
N PRO A 40 -6.71 15.68 5.44
CA PRO A 40 -7.06 16.66 4.42
C PRO A 40 -8.58 16.87 4.46
N GLY A 41 -8.99 18.07 4.89
CA GLY A 41 -10.37 18.50 4.82
C GLY A 41 -10.85 18.50 3.37
N PRO A 42 -12.17 18.55 3.13
CA PRO A 42 -12.70 18.69 1.78
C PRO A 42 -12.00 19.87 1.10
N ALA A 43 -11.33 19.59 -0.02
CA ALA A 43 -10.56 20.57 -0.76
C ALA A 43 -11.44 21.80 -1.00
N ALA A 44 -11.07 22.94 -0.39
CA ALA A 44 -11.68 24.20 -0.76
C ALA A 44 -11.42 24.38 -2.26
N ALA A 45 -12.49 24.56 -3.03
CA ALA A 45 -12.46 24.78 -4.47
C ALA A 45 -11.91 26.19 -4.79
N GLY A 46 -10.65 26.42 -4.45
CA GLY A 46 -9.90 27.63 -4.74
C GLY A 46 -8.44 27.30 -5.01
N PRO A 47 -7.75 28.08 -5.84
CA PRO A 47 -6.36 27.82 -6.19
C PRO A 47 -5.52 27.81 -4.90
N SER A 48 -4.83 26.69 -4.66
CA SER A 48 -3.90 26.55 -3.54
C SER A 48 -2.71 27.49 -3.78
N ALA A 49 -2.68 28.62 -3.07
CA ALA A 49 -1.54 29.52 -3.11
C ALA A 49 -0.30 28.79 -2.56
N THR A 50 0.71 28.59 -3.42
CA THR A 50 1.97 27.93 -3.06
C THR A 50 3.04 28.99 -2.77
N GLY A 51 2.82 29.83 -1.76
CA GLY A 51 3.76 30.89 -1.40
C GLY A 51 3.56 31.42 0.02
N ALA A 52 4.68 31.80 0.67
CA ALA A 52 4.64 32.52 1.94
C ALA A 52 4.07 33.93 1.70
N ARG A 53 2.98 34.29 2.40
CA ARG A 53 2.40 35.64 2.34
C ARG A 53 3.35 36.63 3.01
N LEU A 54 4.23 37.23 2.22
CA LEU A 54 5.08 38.33 2.64
C LEU A 54 4.38 39.64 2.25
N GLU A 55 3.99 40.45 3.23
CA GLU A 55 3.23 41.71 3.04
C GLU A 55 3.89 42.72 2.09
N ARG A 56 5.19 42.56 1.80
CA ARG A 56 5.96 43.37 0.85
C ARG A 56 5.64 43.06 -0.62
N PHE A 57 5.22 41.84 -0.93
CA PHE A 57 4.81 41.44 -2.28
C PHE A 57 3.29 41.47 -2.27
N GLY A 58 2.72 42.57 -2.77
CA GLY A 58 1.27 42.70 -2.91
C GLY A 58 0.67 41.57 -3.75
N ALA A 59 -0.66 41.55 -3.83
CA ALA A 59 -1.42 40.58 -4.62
C ALA A 59 -1.23 40.79 -6.14
N GLU A 60 0.01 40.74 -6.64
CA GLU A 60 0.21 40.46 -8.04
C GLU A 60 -0.38 39.07 -8.31
N PRO A 61 -1.33 38.95 -9.26
CA PRO A 61 -1.80 37.63 -9.66
C PRO A 61 -0.59 36.86 -10.17
N GLU A 62 -0.26 35.75 -9.50
CA GLU A 62 0.77 34.84 -10.00
C GLU A 62 0.42 34.52 -11.47
N PRO A 63 1.33 34.77 -12.42
CA PRO A 63 1.05 34.47 -13.81
C PRO A 63 0.75 32.98 -13.89
N ALA A 64 -0.45 32.64 -14.36
CA ALA A 64 -0.87 31.25 -14.49
C ALA A 64 0.16 30.52 -15.36
N LEU A 65 0.88 29.58 -14.75
CA LEU A 65 1.83 28.73 -15.45
C LEU A 65 1.03 27.87 -16.43
N GLN A 66 1.02 28.27 -17.70
CA GLN A 66 0.43 27.46 -18.76
C GLN A 66 1.34 26.27 -19.01
N LEU A 67 0.90 25.10 -18.55
CA LEU A 67 1.46 23.84 -19.00
C LEU A 67 1.11 23.72 -20.48
N LEU A 68 2.10 24.01 -21.33
CA LEU A 68 1.99 23.73 -22.76
C LEU A 68 1.70 22.24 -22.91
N ASP A 69 0.53 21.92 -23.45
CA ASP A 69 0.21 20.57 -23.88
C ASP A 69 1.13 20.25 -25.06
N ARG A 70 2.21 19.52 -24.77
CA ARG A 70 3.21 19.12 -25.77
C ARG A 70 2.76 17.89 -26.56
N GLY A 71 1.57 17.35 -26.27
CA GLY A 71 1.12 16.07 -26.80
C GLY A 71 2.22 15.02 -26.63
N ASP A 72 2.53 14.32 -27.72
CA ASP A 72 3.54 13.25 -27.74
C ASP A 72 4.98 13.74 -28.02
N ARG A 73 5.25 15.05 -28.01
CA ARG A 73 6.62 15.57 -28.22
C ARG A 73 7.50 15.29 -27.01
N LEU A 74 8.76 14.97 -27.25
CA LEU A 74 9.74 14.82 -26.18
C LEU A 74 9.86 16.14 -25.40
N PRO A 75 10.10 16.08 -24.07
CA PRO A 75 10.28 17.29 -23.27
C PRO A 75 11.61 18.01 -23.58
N PHE A 76 12.49 17.38 -24.35
CA PHE A 76 13.78 17.88 -24.79
C PHE A 76 14.07 17.47 -26.24
N THR A 77 15.03 18.16 -26.86
CA THR A 77 15.62 17.83 -28.16
C THR A 77 17.10 17.55 -27.97
N ARG A 78 17.61 16.45 -28.53
CA ARG A 78 19.02 16.06 -28.37
C ARG A 78 19.82 16.47 -29.58
N CYS A 79 20.74 17.43 -29.42
CA CYS A 79 21.52 17.97 -30.53
C CYS A 79 22.28 16.88 -31.28
N LEU A 80 22.06 16.76 -32.59
CA LEU A 80 22.78 15.79 -33.43
C LEU A 80 24.29 16.05 -33.53
N ARG A 81 24.73 17.30 -33.32
CA ARG A 81 26.15 17.68 -33.46
C ARG A 81 26.97 17.34 -32.22
N CYS A 82 26.48 17.69 -31.04
CA CYS A 82 27.24 17.54 -29.77
C CYS A 82 26.60 16.56 -28.78
N GLY A 83 25.40 16.04 -29.07
CA GLY A 83 24.69 15.09 -28.22
C GLY A 83 24.08 15.69 -26.96
N MET A 84 24.17 17.01 -26.76
CA MET A 84 23.61 17.72 -25.61
C MET A 84 22.09 17.83 -25.72
N ASP A 85 21.40 17.56 -24.62
CA ASP A 85 19.95 17.75 -24.51
C ASP A 85 19.64 19.23 -24.27
N SER A 86 18.69 19.75 -25.03
CA SER A 86 18.20 21.12 -24.95
C SER A 86 16.69 21.13 -24.73
N HIS A 87 16.16 22.23 -24.22
CA HIS A 87 14.71 22.37 -24.05
C HIS A 87 13.98 22.18 -25.40
N ALA A 88 12.80 21.56 -25.41
CA ALA A 88 12.06 21.25 -26.65
C ALA A 88 11.69 22.44 -27.54
N LEU A 89 11.77 23.67 -27.01
CA LEU A 89 11.52 24.92 -27.75
C LEU A 89 12.81 25.66 -28.13
N ALA A 90 13.99 25.10 -27.84
CA ALA A 90 15.26 25.71 -28.19
C ALA A 90 15.45 25.66 -29.70
N VAL A 91 15.72 26.83 -30.31
CA VAL A 91 16.05 26.94 -31.74
C VAL A 91 17.52 26.62 -31.99
N GLU A 92 18.39 26.85 -31.00
CA GLU A 92 19.83 26.59 -31.08
C GLU A 92 20.32 25.79 -29.87
N CYS A 93 21.37 25.00 -30.08
CA CYS A 93 22.01 24.25 -29.03
C CYS A 93 22.88 25.16 -28.15
N PRO A 94 22.64 25.24 -26.83
CA PRO A 94 23.44 26.07 -25.93
C PRO A 94 24.89 25.60 -25.80
N GLY A 95 25.18 24.34 -26.14
CA GLY A 95 26.53 23.77 -26.08
C GLY A 95 27.40 24.05 -27.30
N CYS A 96 26.83 24.09 -28.50
CA CYS A 96 27.61 24.18 -29.75
C CYS A 96 27.07 25.16 -30.80
N GLY A 97 25.96 25.86 -30.51
CA GLY A 97 25.33 26.82 -31.41
C GLY A 97 24.68 26.21 -32.67
N ALA A 98 24.57 24.89 -32.76
CA ALA A 98 23.90 24.26 -33.90
C ALA A 98 22.38 24.51 -33.86
N ALA A 99 21.79 24.77 -35.02
CA ALA A 99 20.34 24.87 -35.18
C ALA A 99 19.66 23.53 -34.84
N LEU A 100 18.61 23.59 -34.02
CA LEU A 100 17.83 22.44 -33.53
C LEU A 100 16.46 22.31 -34.24
N ASP A 101 16.13 23.25 -35.12
CA ASP A 101 14.89 23.27 -35.90
C ASP A 101 15.06 22.73 -37.33
N THR A 102 16.15 22.00 -37.59
CA THR A 102 16.43 21.38 -38.89
C THR A 102 15.53 20.17 -39.13
N PRO A 103 15.18 19.84 -40.40
CA PRO A 103 14.39 18.65 -40.70
C PRO A 103 15.09 17.35 -40.27
N GLU A 104 16.43 17.30 -40.33
CA GLU A 104 17.23 16.17 -39.87
C GLU A 104 17.10 15.96 -38.34
N GLN A 105 17.12 17.06 -37.57
CA GLN A 105 16.92 17.02 -36.13
C GLN A 105 15.50 16.53 -35.77
N ARG A 106 14.47 17.03 -36.46
CA ARG A 106 13.09 16.57 -36.27
C ARG A 106 12.92 15.07 -36.56
N ALA A 107 13.55 14.58 -37.62
CA ALA A 107 13.53 13.15 -37.97
C ALA A 107 14.26 12.30 -36.92
N ALA A 108 15.34 12.79 -36.32
CA ALA A 108 16.04 12.11 -35.25
C ALA A 108 15.21 12.04 -33.96
N ASP A 109 14.57 13.15 -33.59
CA ASP A 109 13.68 13.22 -32.43
C ASP A 109 12.46 12.30 -32.60
N GLU A 110 11.91 12.18 -33.82
CA GLU A 110 10.86 11.20 -34.15
C GLU A 110 11.33 9.76 -33.94
N ARG A 111 12.52 9.41 -34.44
CA ARG A 111 13.08 8.05 -34.24
C ARG A 111 13.24 7.74 -32.76
N LEU A 112 13.76 8.69 -31.98
CA LEU A 112 13.92 8.54 -30.54
C LEU A 112 12.56 8.37 -29.83
N ARG A 113 11.51 9.07 -30.28
CA ARG A 113 10.15 8.89 -29.78
C ARG A 113 9.63 7.49 -30.02
N VAL A 114 9.71 7.02 -31.26
CA VAL A 114 9.25 5.67 -31.62
C VAL A 114 9.99 4.60 -30.83
N GLU A 115 11.31 4.74 -30.67
CA GLU A 115 12.11 3.81 -29.88
C GLU A 115 11.69 3.79 -28.41
N ARG A 116 11.51 4.96 -27.79
CA ARG A 116 11.06 5.07 -26.39
C ARG A 116 9.65 4.53 -26.20
N ALA A 117 8.74 4.76 -27.14
CA ALA A 117 7.40 4.20 -27.09
C ALA A 117 7.43 2.67 -27.14
N ARG A 118 8.30 2.09 -27.96
CA ARG A 118 8.52 0.64 -28.00
C ARG A 118 9.04 0.12 -26.66
N GLN A 119 10.10 0.73 -26.12
CA GLN A 119 10.68 0.37 -24.83
C GLN A 119 9.65 0.47 -23.70
N ALA A 120 8.90 1.57 -23.64
CA ALA A 120 7.84 1.75 -22.66
C ALA A 120 6.75 0.67 -22.77
N GLY A 121 6.41 0.24 -24.00
CA GLY A 121 5.48 -0.86 -24.24
C GLY A 121 6.01 -2.21 -23.73
N GLU A 122 7.30 -2.50 -23.92
CA GLU A 122 7.96 -3.71 -23.40
C GLU A 122 8.02 -3.69 -21.86
N GLU A 123 8.41 -2.56 -21.27
CA GLU A 123 8.46 -2.37 -19.83
C GLU A 123 7.08 -2.48 -19.18
N ALA A 124 6.04 -1.92 -19.82
CA ALA A 124 4.66 -2.03 -19.35
C ALA A 124 4.18 -3.48 -19.34
N ARG A 125 4.47 -4.26 -20.40
CA ARG A 125 4.15 -5.70 -20.45
C ARG A 125 4.89 -6.46 -19.36
N ALA A 126 6.18 -6.19 -19.18
CA ALA A 126 6.97 -6.84 -18.13
C ALA A 126 6.46 -6.49 -16.72
N ALA A 127 6.06 -5.23 -16.51
CA ALA A 127 5.47 -4.79 -15.24
C ALA A 127 4.10 -5.43 -14.99
N ALA A 128 3.25 -5.55 -16.01
CA ALA A 128 1.96 -6.24 -15.92
C ALA A 128 2.16 -7.73 -15.56
N ALA A 129 3.08 -8.42 -16.25
CA ALA A 129 3.39 -9.81 -15.96
C ALA A 129 3.87 -10.02 -14.51
N ARG A 130 4.73 -9.13 -13.99
CA ARG A 130 5.15 -9.16 -12.59
C ARG A 130 3.98 -8.97 -11.63
N ARG A 131 3.09 -8.01 -11.89
CA ARG A 131 1.91 -7.76 -11.06
C ARG A 131 0.97 -8.96 -11.04
N GLU A 132 0.76 -9.61 -12.19
CA GLU A 132 -0.05 -10.82 -12.27
C GLU A 132 0.58 -11.98 -11.50
N ALA A 133 1.90 -12.17 -11.57
CA ALA A 133 2.61 -13.19 -10.79
C ALA A 133 2.45 -12.96 -9.29
N PHE A 134 2.70 -11.74 -8.81
CA PHE A 134 2.47 -11.38 -7.40
C PHE A 134 1.03 -11.58 -6.96
N ALA A 135 0.05 -11.23 -7.80
CA ALA A 135 -1.35 -11.43 -7.47
C ALA A 135 -1.73 -12.92 -7.36
N ARG A 136 -1.11 -13.79 -8.17
CA ARG A 136 -1.29 -15.24 -8.07
C ARG A 136 -0.68 -15.79 -6.78
N GLU A 137 0.55 -15.40 -6.48
CA GLU A 137 1.24 -15.79 -5.23
C GLU A 137 0.42 -15.34 -4.00
N GLU A 138 -0.07 -14.10 -3.98
CA GLU A 138 -0.89 -13.59 -2.89
C GLU A 138 -2.22 -14.35 -2.75
N ALA A 139 -2.85 -14.72 -3.87
CA ALA A 139 -4.07 -15.52 -3.87
C ALA A 139 -3.84 -16.95 -3.35
N GLU A 140 -2.72 -17.58 -3.74
CA GLU A 140 -2.31 -18.90 -3.25
C GLU A 140 -2.01 -18.86 -1.75
N GLU A 141 -1.24 -17.88 -1.28
CA GLU A 141 -0.99 -17.68 0.14
C GLU A 141 -2.27 -17.43 0.93
N ALA A 142 -3.18 -16.60 0.42
CA ALA A 142 -4.46 -16.34 1.05
C ALA A 142 -5.31 -17.63 1.12
N GLY A 143 -5.27 -18.46 0.07
CA GLY A 143 -5.90 -19.78 0.06
C GLY A 143 -5.31 -20.71 1.12
N ALA A 144 -3.98 -20.80 1.20
CA ALA A 144 -3.29 -21.61 2.19
C ALA A 144 -3.59 -21.15 3.62
N ARG A 145 -3.61 -19.83 3.88
CA ARG A 145 -3.98 -19.26 5.18
C ARG A 145 -5.41 -19.62 5.58
N ARG A 146 -6.38 -19.55 4.65
CA ARG A 146 -7.76 -19.96 4.90
C ARG A 146 -7.87 -21.45 5.23
N ALA A 147 -7.25 -22.30 4.41
CA ALA A 147 -7.28 -23.76 4.61
C ALA A 147 -6.67 -24.16 5.97
N LEU A 148 -5.53 -23.54 6.35
CA LEU A 148 -4.93 -23.74 7.66
C LEU A 148 -5.85 -23.29 8.80
N GLY A 149 -6.48 -22.11 8.66
CA GLY A 149 -7.42 -21.60 9.64
C GLY A 149 -8.64 -22.52 9.83
N GLU A 150 -9.19 -23.05 8.74
CA GLU A 150 -10.29 -24.03 8.78
C GLU A 150 -9.87 -25.34 9.44
N ALA A 151 -8.69 -25.87 9.13
CA ALA A 151 -8.17 -27.08 9.76
C ALA A 151 -7.99 -26.92 11.28
N LEU A 152 -7.40 -25.80 11.72
CA LEU A 152 -7.27 -25.48 13.14
C LEU A 152 -8.62 -25.32 13.83
N ALA A 153 -9.58 -24.66 13.17
CA ALA A 153 -10.93 -24.50 13.71
C ALA A 153 -11.64 -25.86 13.89
N GLN A 154 -11.46 -26.79 12.94
CA GLN A 154 -11.99 -28.16 13.05
C GLN A 154 -11.35 -28.92 14.20
N GLU A 155 -10.01 -28.91 14.32
CA GLU A 155 -9.28 -29.59 15.39
C GLU A 155 -9.70 -29.08 16.77
N VAL A 156 -9.75 -27.74 16.95
CA VAL A 156 -10.20 -27.12 18.20
C VAL A 156 -11.66 -27.47 18.47
N GLY A 157 -12.52 -27.42 17.46
CA GLY A 157 -13.93 -27.78 17.60
C GLY A 157 -14.14 -29.24 18.02
N GLU A 158 -13.37 -30.18 17.46
CA GLU A 158 -13.38 -31.58 17.87
C GLU A 158 -12.86 -31.77 19.29
N ARG A 159 -11.76 -31.09 19.65
CA ARG A 159 -11.19 -31.16 20.99
C ARG A 159 -12.15 -30.63 22.04
N GLU A 160 -12.77 -29.47 21.81
CA GLU A 160 -13.74 -28.90 22.73
C GLU A 160 -15.00 -29.76 22.81
N ARG A 161 -15.46 -30.35 21.70
CA ARG A 161 -16.58 -31.31 21.71
C ARG A 161 -16.28 -32.51 22.62
N ARG A 162 -15.12 -33.15 22.44
CA ARG A 162 -14.68 -34.28 23.28
C ARG A 162 -14.55 -33.89 24.75
N ARG A 163 -14.04 -32.69 25.03
CA ARG A 163 -13.94 -32.14 26.39
C ARG A 163 -15.32 -31.96 27.02
N LEU A 164 -16.26 -31.33 26.32
CA LEU A 164 -17.62 -31.12 26.79
C LEU A 164 -18.34 -32.46 27.01
N GLU A 165 -18.16 -33.43 26.11
CA GLU A 165 -18.69 -34.79 26.27
C GLU A 165 -18.15 -35.45 27.55
N ALA A 166 -16.84 -35.35 27.81
CA ALA A 166 -16.21 -35.89 29.03
C ALA A 166 -16.69 -35.19 30.32
N GLU A 167 -16.95 -33.88 30.26
CA GLU A 167 -17.55 -33.08 31.35
C GLU A 167 -19.06 -33.33 31.51
N GLY A 168 -19.68 -34.18 30.68
CA GLY A 168 -21.12 -34.47 30.71
C GLY A 168 -22.01 -33.36 30.13
N LEU A 169 -21.41 -32.37 29.49
CA LEU A 169 -22.06 -31.20 28.87
C LEU A 169 -22.27 -31.37 27.35
N GLY A 170 -21.56 -32.30 26.71
CA GLY A 170 -21.52 -32.49 25.25
C GLY A 170 -22.62 -33.35 24.64
N GLY A 171 -23.55 -33.87 25.46
CA GLY A 171 -24.71 -34.66 25.05
C GLY A 171 -26.03 -34.12 25.58
N GLY A 172 -26.11 -32.81 25.83
CA GLY A 172 -27.35 -32.16 26.26
C GLY A 172 -28.44 -32.37 25.21
N PRO A 173 -29.65 -32.78 25.61
CA PRO A 173 -30.60 -33.27 24.64
C PRO A 173 -31.15 -32.07 23.85
N GLY A 174 -31.45 -32.27 22.56
CA GLY A 174 -31.82 -31.18 21.64
C GLY A 174 -32.94 -30.28 22.19
N PRO A 175 -33.18 -29.08 21.64
CA PRO A 175 -34.12 -28.09 22.20
C PRO A 175 -35.52 -28.66 22.53
N LEU A 176 -35.95 -29.71 21.83
CA LEU A 176 -37.17 -30.46 22.08
C LEU A 176 -37.17 -31.25 23.41
N GLU A 177 -36.04 -31.80 23.83
CA GLU A 177 -35.91 -32.56 25.07
C GLU A 177 -35.73 -31.68 26.31
N LEU A 178 -35.10 -30.51 26.17
CA LEU A 178 -35.08 -29.48 27.21
C LEU A 178 -36.52 -29.02 27.52
N GLY A 179 -37.32 -28.78 26.48
CA GLY A 179 -38.76 -28.53 26.60
C GLY A 179 -39.50 -29.69 27.29
N ALA A 180 -39.22 -30.93 26.90
CA ALA A 180 -39.87 -32.12 27.49
C ALA A 180 -39.49 -32.35 28.97
N ARG A 181 -38.26 -32.03 29.39
CA ARG A 181 -37.83 -32.11 30.80
C ARG A 181 -38.47 -31.02 31.65
N VAL A 182 -38.56 -29.78 31.13
CA VAL A 182 -39.24 -28.68 31.81
C VAL A 182 -40.74 -28.98 31.97
N LEU A 183 -41.38 -29.52 30.93
CA LEU A 183 -42.79 -29.93 30.97
C LEU A 183 -43.04 -31.11 31.92
N ARG A 184 -42.14 -32.11 31.99
CA ARG A 184 -42.24 -33.20 32.99
C ARG A 184 -42.05 -32.69 34.42
N ALA A 185 -41.13 -31.75 34.65
CA ALA A 185 -40.93 -31.13 35.96
C ALA A 185 -42.14 -30.29 36.40
N LEU A 186 -42.80 -29.61 35.44
CA LEU A 186 -44.04 -28.88 35.70
C LEU A 186 -45.25 -29.82 35.91
N GLY A 187 -45.38 -30.88 35.13
CA GLY A 187 -46.45 -31.88 35.27
C GLY A 187 -46.38 -32.67 36.58
N ALA A 188 -45.17 -32.98 37.08
CA ALA A 188 -44.98 -33.66 38.36
C ALA A 188 -45.38 -32.80 39.58
N ARG A 189 -45.44 -31.47 39.42
CA ARG A 189 -45.84 -30.54 40.48
C ARG A 189 -47.36 -30.38 40.62
N TRP A 190 -48.14 -30.74 39.59
CA TRP A 190 -49.61 -30.57 39.57
C TRP A 190 -50.38 -31.85 39.92
N GLY A 191 -49.76 -33.03 39.87
CA GLY A 191 -50.43 -34.30 40.19
C GLY A 191 -50.50 -34.67 41.68
N ARG A 192 -49.96 -33.84 42.59
CA ARG A 192 -49.75 -34.22 44.01
C ARG A 192 -50.56 -33.38 45.03
N GLY A 193 -51.64 -32.75 44.61
CA GLY A 193 -52.57 -32.06 45.52
C GLY A 193 -54.00 -32.11 45.00
N GLY A 194 -54.84 -32.99 45.55
CA GLY A 194 -56.27 -33.01 45.21
C GLY A 194 -57.01 -34.33 45.42
N GLY A 195 -56.56 -35.19 46.34
CA GLY A 195 -57.29 -36.39 46.75
C GLY A 195 -57.44 -36.42 48.27
N GLY A 196 -58.35 -35.60 48.81
CA GLY A 196 -58.66 -35.53 50.24
C GLY A 196 -60.17 -35.39 50.44
N ARG A 197 -60.75 -36.40 51.08
CA ARG A 197 -62.19 -36.67 51.26
C ARG A 197 -62.90 -35.63 52.12
N GLY A 198 -64.19 -35.42 51.85
CA GLY A 198 -65.18 -34.79 52.71
C GLY A 198 -66.55 -35.19 52.21
#